data_AF-A0A521KN11-F1
#
_entry.id   AF-A0A521KN11-F1
#
_cell.length_a   1.000
_cell.length_b   1.000
_cell.length_c   1.000
_cell.angle_alpha   90.00
_cell.angle_beta   90.00
_cell.angle_gamma   90.00
#
_symmetry.space_group_name_H-M   'P 1'
#
loop_
_entity.id
_entity.type
_entity.pdbx_description
1 polymer ?
#
loop_
_entity_poly.entity_id
_entity_poly.type
_entity_poly.pdbx_seq_one_letter_code
_entity_poly.pdbx_strand_id
1 'polypeptide(L)'
;MTFIAAPVVASTSHGSGFRIAEMPEAERPRERLLRLGPGALKTDELLAILLRTGTAREDVMAVAHRLLVERGGLRGLAGSDLATLAEMHGLGPAKATTIAAAFELGRRAALEVGGARVTVTGPEVIARVLQPEMELLQQEELRLLLLDTKHHILATTMLYRGTVS
;
A
#
# COMPACT_ATOMS: atom_id res chain seq x y z
N MET A 1 4.02 -37.64 -17.17
CA MET A 1 3.35 -36.57 -16.42
C MET A 1 3.63 -35.26 -17.12
N THR A 2 2.73 -34.87 -18.03
CA THR A 2 2.91 -33.71 -18.92
C THR A 2 2.45 -32.46 -18.16
N PHE A 3 3.39 -31.60 -17.80
CA PHE A 3 3.09 -30.26 -17.28
C PHE A 3 2.62 -29.38 -18.45
N ILE A 4 1.32 -29.09 -18.49
CA ILE A 4 0.74 -28.10 -19.38
C ILE A 4 0.99 -26.73 -18.74
N ALA A 5 1.85 -25.93 -19.38
CA ALA A 5 2.02 -24.52 -19.07
C ALA A 5 0.68 -23.80 -19.31
N ALA A 6 0.12 -23.21 -18.25
CA ALA A 6 -1.00 -22.29 -18.37
C ALA A 6 -0.58 -21.08 -19.21
N PRO A 7 -1.45 -20.56 -20.10
CA PRO A 7 -1.07 -19.46 -20.97
C PRO A 7 -0.86 -18.20 -20.13
N VAL A 8 0.29 -17.57 -20.32
CA VAL A 8 0.53 -16.18 -19.93
C VAL A 8 -0.49 -15.33 -20.68
N VAL A 9 -1.51 -14.87 -19.97
CA VAL A 9 -2.50 -13.93 -20.52
C VAL A 9 -1.76 -12.64 -20.85
N ALA A 10 -1.71 -12.33 -22.15
CA ALA A 10 -1.11 -11.15 -22.70
C ALA A 10 -1.66 -9.88 -22.05
N SER A 11 -0.75 -8.98 -21.68
CA SER A 11 -1.07 -7.63 -21.21
C SER A 11 -1.66 -6.82 -22.36
N THR A 12 -2.97 -6.61 -22.34
CA THR A 12 -3.61 -5.61 -23.19
C THR A 12 -3.28 -4.20 -22.68
N SER A 13 -2.66 -3.45 -23.58
CA SER A 13 -2.36 -2.03 -23.51
C SER A 13 -3.56 -1.21 -23.03
N HIS A 14 -3.40 -0.46 -21.93
CA HIS A 14 -4.39 0.53 -21.51
C HIS A 14 -4.15 1.84 -22.26
N GLY A 15 -4.68 1.92 -23.48
CA GLY A 15 -4.79 3.15 -24.26
C GLY A 15 -6.22 3.29 -24.76
N SER A 16 -6.85 4.44 -24.48
CA SER A 16 -8.19 4.88 -24.89
C SER A 16 -9.38 4.39 -24.05
N GLY A 17 -9.73 5.18 -23.04
CA GLY A 17 -11.08 5.75 -22.95
C GLY A 17 -12.25 4.91 -22.43
N PHE A 18 -12.05 3.71 -21.90
CA PHE A 18 -13.15 2.95 -21.31
C PHE A 18 -13.43 3.39 -19.88
N ARG A 19 -14.60 3.98 -19.65
CA ARG A 19 -15.06 4.26 -18.27
C ARG A 19 -15.42 2.94 -17.59
N ILE A 20 -15.22 2.82 -16.27
CA ILE A 20 -15.66 1.62 -15.53
C ILE A 20 -17.13 1.25 -15.81
N ALA A 21 -17.99 2.25 -16.04
CA ALA A 21 -19.38 2.03 -16.39
C ALA A 21 -19.57 1.22 -17.69
N GLU A 22 -18.62 1.28 -18.61
CA GLU A 22 -18.62 0.59 -19.91
C GLU A 22 -17.99 -0.80 -19.83
N MET A 23 -17.30 -1.13 -18.73
CA MET A 23 -16.82 -2.49 -18.47
C MET A 23 -18.01 -3.42 -18.21
N PRO A 24 -17.94 -4.68 -18.67
CA PRO A 24 -18.86 -5.72 -18.23
C PRO A 24 -18.92 -5.74 -16.70
N GLU A 25 -20.11 -5.87 -16.13
CA GLU A 25 -20.29 -5.82 -14.66
C GLU A 25 -19.39 -6.81 -13.94
N ALA A 26 -19.22 -8.01 -14.50
CA ALA A 26 -18.33 -9.05 -13.99
C ALA A 26 -16.83 -8.69 -14.00
N GLU A 27 -16.43 -7.67 -14.75
CA GLU A 27 -15.05 -7.18 -14.85
C GLU A 27 -14.81 -5.91 -14.06
N ARG A 28 -15.86 -5.29 -13.53
CA ARG A 28 -15.70 -4.10 -12.69
C ARG A 28 -15.03 -4.45 -11.36
N PRO A 29 -14.09 -3.62 -10.87
CA PRO A 29 -13.27 -3.97 -9.71
C PRO A 29 -14.06 -4.33 -8.44
N ARG A 30 -15.15 -3.63 -8.11
CA ARG A 30 -15.91 -3.90 -6.87
C ARG A 30 -16.62 -5.25 -6.93
N GLU A 31 -17.20 -5.54 -8.09
CA GLU A 31 -17.93 -6.76 -8.41
C GLU A 31 -16.96 -7.95 -8.46
N ARG A 32 -15.77 -7.76 -9.05
CA ARG A 32 -14.67 -8.73 -8.97
C ARG A 32 -14.23 -8.97 -7.52
N LEU A 33 -14.08 -7.92 -6.71
CA LEU A 33 -13.68 -8.05 -5.31
C LEU A 33 -14.71 -8.84 -4.50
N LEU A 34 -16.01 -8.60 -4.72
CA LEU A 34 -17.09 -9.35 -4.07
C LEU A 34 -17.11 -10.83 -4.50
N ARG A 35 -16.87 -11.11 -5.78
CA ARG A 35 -16.97 -12.48 -6.33
C ARG A 35 -15.72 -13.33 -6.11
N LEU A 36 -14.54 -12.74 -6.25
CA LEU A 36 -13.25 -13.45 -6.32
C LEU A 36 -12.33 -13.13 -5.13
N GLY A 37 -12.69 -12.14 -4.31
CA GLY A 37 -11.87 -11.66 -3.22
C GLY A 37 -10.74 -10.73 -3.67
N PRO A 38 -10.06 -10.07 -2.71
CA PRO A 38 -9.05 -9.06 -3.00
C PRO A 38 -7.79 -9.63 -3.68
N GLY A 39 -7.46 -10.91 -3.46
CA GLY A 39 -6.27 -11.55 -4.05
C GLY A 39 -6.34 -11.75 -5.57
N ALA A 40 -7.54 -11.66 -6.16
CA ALA A 40 -7.75 -11.78 -7.61
C ALA A 40 -7.64 -10.42 -8.35
N LEU A 41 -7.49 -9.32 -7.61
CA LEU A 41 -7.37 -7.98 -8.16
C LEU A 41 -5.91 -7.57 -8.23
N LYS A 42 -5.59 -6.82 -9.28
CA LYS A 42 -4.33 -6.08 -9.37
C LYS A 42 -4.32 -4.92 -8.38
N THR A 43 -3.12 -4.44 -8.09
CA THR A 43 -2.91 -3.32 -7.17
C THR A 43 -3.61 -2.03 -7.62
N ASP A 44 -3.61 -1.73 -8.92
CA ASP A 44 -4.32 -0.59 -9.49
C ASP A 44 -5.84 -0.74 -9.38
N GLU A 45 -6.39 -1.95 -9.53
CA GLU A 45 -7.82 -2.23 -9.28
C GLU A 45 -8.20 -1.96 -7.81
N LEU A 46 -7.39 -2.42 -6.85
CA LEU A 46 -7.62 -2.17 -5.42
C LEU A 46 -7.58 -0.66 -5.11
N LEU A 47 -6.59 0.05 -5.66
CA LEU A 47 -6.47 1.49 -5.50
C LEU A 47 -7.66 2.23 -6.16
N ALA A 48 -8.09 1.81 -7.34
CA ALA A 48 -9.24 2.40 -8.03
C ALA A 48 -10.55 2.27 -7.23
N ILE A 49 -10.74 1.16 -6.50
CA ILE A 49 -11.89 1.00 -5.60
C ILE A 49 -11.90 2.08 -4.52
N LEU A 50 -10.74 2.35 -3.91
CA LEU A 50 -10.57 3.40 -2.88
C LEU A 50 -10.82 4.81 -3.46
N LEU A 51 -10.32 5.06 -4.67
CA LEU A 51 -10.47 6.35 -5.34
C LEU A 51 -11.92 6.64 -5.80
N ARG A 52 -12.70 5.58 -6.03
CA ARG A 52 -14.10 5.56 -6.47
C ARG A 52 -14.38 6.14 -7.86
N THR A 53 -13.79 7.29 -8.20
CA THR A 53 -14.03 8.02 -9.44
C THR A 53 -12.72 8.54 -10.03
N GLY A 54 -12.73 8.74 -11.34
CA GLY A 54 -11.61 9.31 -12.08
C GLY A 54 -11.60 10.83 -12.01
N THR A 55 -11.03 11.45 -13.04
CA THR A 55 -11.17 12.88 -13.32
C THR A 55 -12.09 13.08 -14.52
N ALA A 56 -12.27 14.32 -14.97
CA ALA A 56 -12.97 14.59 -16.22
C ALA A 56 -12.23 14.04 -17.46
N ARG A 57 -10.90 13.83 -17.36
CA ARG A 57 -10.02 13.46 -18.47
C ARG A 57 -9.49 12.02 -18.39
N GLU A 58 -9.44 11.45 -17.18
CA GLU A 58 -8.91 10.12 -16.92
C GLU A 58 -9.95 9.29 -16.16
N ASP A 59 -10.17 8.04 -16.57
CA ASP A 59 -10.95 7.11 -15.76
C ASP A 59 -10.17 6.70 -14.49
N VAL A 60 -10.86 6.13 -13.51
CA VAL A 60 -10.24 5.84 -12.20
C VAL A 60 -9.19 4.72 -12.27
N MET A 61 -9.28 3.79 -13.23
CA MET A 61 -8.24 2.78 -13.44
C MET A 61 -6.97 3.42 -13.99
N ALA A 62 -7.10 4.32 -14.96
CA ALA A 62 -5.97 5.11 -15.47
C ALA A 62 -5.32 5.97 -14.38
N VAL A 63 -6.13 6.64 -13.53
CA VAL A 63 -5.61 7.41 -12.39
C VAL A 63 -4.84 6.49 -11.44
N ALA A 64 -5.42 5.37 -11.01
CA ALA A 64 -4.77 4.45 -10.08
C ALA A 64 -3.46 3.89 -10.63
N HIS A 65 -3.44 3.48 -11.89
CA HIS A 65 -2.25 2.98 -12.56
C HIS A 65 -1.16 4.06 -12.66
N ARG A 66 -1.52 5.27 -13.09
CA ARG A 66 -0.59 6.40 -13.19
C ARG A 66 0.03 6.75 -11.84
N LEU A 67 -0.77 6.81 -10.78
CA LEU A 67 -0.27 7.08 -9.42
C LEU A 67 0.77 6.04 -8.97
N LEU A 68 0.53 4.76 -9.27
CA LEU A 68 1.50 3.69 -8.96
C LEU A 68 2.79 3.85 -9.77
N VAL A 69 2.70 4.20 -11.06
CA VAL A 69 3.88 4.42 -11.90
C VAL A 69 4.67 5.65 -11.44
N GLU A 70 4.02 6.79 -11.26
CA GLU A 70 4.64 8.06 -10.84
C GLU A 70 5.35 7.95 -9.48
N ARG A 71 4.84 7.11 -8.58
CA ARG A 71 5.40 6.92 -7.24
C ARG A 71 6.26 5.67 -7.08
N GLY A 72 6.48 4.89 -8.14
CA GLY A 72 7.27 3.66 -8.03
C GLY A 72 6.63 2.56 -7.18
N GLY A 73 5.30 2.47 -7.21
CA GLY A 73 4.49 1.44 -6.55
C GLY A 73 3.90 1.86 -5.20
N LEU A 74 3.34 0.88 -4.48
CA LEU A 74 2.65 1.11 -3.20
C LEU A 74 3.55 1.72 -2.13
N ARG A 75 4.83 1.33 -2.10
CA ARG A 75 5.78 1.87 -1.11
C ARG A 75 5.99 3.37 -1.29
N GLY A 76 6.21 3.82 -2.52
CA GLY A 76 6.40 5.25 -2.75
C GLY A 76 5.11 6.07 -2.64
N LEU A 77 3.93 5.46 -2.82
CA LEU A 77 2.65 6.08 -2.45
C LEU A 77 2.48 6.19 -0.93
N ALA A 78 2.79 5.12 -0.20
CA ALA A 78 2.67 5.08 1.27
C ALA A 78 3.68 5.99 1.98
N GLY A 79 4.82 6.26 1.33
CA GLY A 79 5.85 7.17 1.82
C GLY A 79 5.60 8.64 1.47
N SER A 80 4.61 8.98 0.62
CA SER A 80 4.27 10.36 0.31
C SER A 80 3.55 11.04 1.47
N ASP A 81 3.93 12.28 1.76
CA ASP A 81 3.16 13.11 2.69
C ASP A 81 1.80 13.52 2.09
N LEU A 82 0.88 13.93 2.97
CA LEU A 82 -0.50 14.24 2.58
C LEU A 82 -0.60 15.45 1.63
N ALA A 83 0.28 16.45 1.76
CA ALA A 83 0.25 17.63 0.89
C ALA A 83 0.68 17.24 -0.53
N THR A 84 1.77 16.48 -0.64
CA THR A 84 2.25 15.90 -1.90
C THR A 84 1.14 15.08 -2.57
N LEU A 85 0.46 14.21 -1.83
CA LEU A 85 -0.65 13.42 -2.37
C LEU A 85 -1.82 14.30 -2.86
N ALA A 86 -2.16 15.36 -2.12
CA ALA A 86 -3.26 16.26 -2.49
C ALA A 86 -2.97 17.06 -3.76
N GLU A 87 -1.71 17.36 -4.05
CA GLU A 87 -1.26 18.09 -5.25
C GLU A 87 -1.21 17.21 -6.50
N MET A 88 -1.16 15.88 -6.35
CA MET A 88 -1.14 14.99 -7.51
C MET A 88 -2.42 15.11 -8.33
N HIS A 89 -2.26 15.12 -9.66
CA HIS A 89 -3.39 15.24 -10.58
C HIS A 89 -4.46 14.18 -10.29
N GLY A 90 -5.70 14.63 -10.08
CA GLY A 90 -6.86 13.76 -9.91
C GLY A 90 -7.10 13.21 -8.50
N LEU A 91 -6.25 13.53 -7.52
CA LEU A 91 -6.48 13.21 -6.10
C LEU A 91 -7.25 14.32 -5.37
N GLY A 92 -6.66 15.50 -5.26
CA GLY A 92 -7.17 16.55 -4.37
C GLY A 92 -7.26 16.09 -2.90
N PRO A 93 -7.76 16.94 -1.98
CA PRO A 93 -7.73 16.65 -0.55
C PRO A 93 -8.51 15.38 -0.17
N ALA A 94 -9.67 15.14 -0.78
CA ALA A 94 -10.55 14.04 -0.39
C ALA A 94 -9.99 12.65 -0.74
N LYS A 95 -9.41 12.48 -1.95
CA LYS A 95 -8.82 11.18 -2.32
C LYS A 95 -7.44 11.01 -1.68
N ALA A 96 -6.69 12.09 -1.47
CA ALA A 96 -5.41 12.04 -0.75
C ALA A 96 -5.58 11.54 0.70
N THR A 97 -6.57 12.07 1.44
CA THR A 97 -6.86 11.58 2.80
C THR A 97 -7.34 10.13 2.81
N THR A 98 -8.10 9.71 1.80
CA THR A 98 -8.54 8.31 1.63
C THR A 98 -7.35 7.37 1.48
N ILE A 99 -6.38 7.70 0.61
CA ILE A 99 -5.14 6.92 0.42
C ILE A 99 -4.32 6.89 1.71
N ALA A 100 -4.09 8.05 2.32
CA ALA A 100 -3.30 8.15 3.55
C ALA A 100 -3.92 7.31 4.69
N ALA A 101 -5.24 7.37 4.85
CA ALA A 101 -5.96 6.56 5.82
C ALA A 101 -5.84 5.06 5.53
N ALA A 102 -5.97 4.64 4.27
CA ALA A 102 -5.85 3.22 3.90
C ALA A 102 -4.46 2.65 4.25
N PHE A 103 -3.38 3.38 3.95
CA PHE A 103 -2.03 2.93 4.30
C PHE A 103 -1.79 2.94 5.80
N GLU A 104 -2.28 3.96 6.52
CA GLU A 104 -2.15 4.01 7.98
C GLU A 104 -2.91 2.88 8.67
N LEU A 105 -4.10 2.53 8.18
CA LEU A 105 -4.84 1.35 8.66
C LEU A 105 -4.07 0.06 8.41
N GLY A 106 -3.48 -0.10 7.22
CA GLY A 106 -2.61 -1.25 6.92
C GLY A 106 -1.40 -1.33 7.85
N ARG A 107 -0.76 -0.18 8.13
CA ARG A 107 0.35 -0.07 9.08
C ARG A 107 -0.08 -0.50 10.48
N ARG A 108 -1.17 0.06 11.01
CA ARG A 108 -1.70 -0.30 12.34
C ARG A 108 -2.08 -1.77 12.44
N ALA A 109 -2.76 -2.31 11.44
CA ALA A 109 -3.13 -3.73 11.40
C ALA A 109 -1.89 -4.64 11.43
N ALA A 110 -0.81 -4.26 10.75
CA ALA A 110 0.45 -5.00 10.80
C ALA A 110 1.10 -4.95 12.20
N LEU A 111 0.91 -3.86 12.94
CA LEU A 111 1.40 -3.70 14.32
C LEU A 111 0.52 -4.39 15.37
N GLU A 112 -0.78 -4.51 15.11
CA GLU A 112 -1.73 -5.22 15.99
C GLU A 112 -1.41 -6.71 16.16
N VAL A 113 -0.59 -7.29 15.28
CA VAL A 113 -0.13 -8.69 15.37
C VAL A 113 0.73 -8.96 16.64
N GLY A 114 1.04 -7.93 17.44
CA GLY A 114 1.76 -8.01 18.71
C GLY A 114 1.00 -8.56 19.93
N GLY A 115 -0.10 -9.31 19.75
CA GLY A 115 -0.73 -10.06 20.86
C GLY A 115 0.09 -11.28 21.33
N ALA A 116 0.97 -11.78 20.47
CA ALA A 116 2.01 -12.73 20.86
C ALA A 116 3.28 -11.95 21.18
N ARG A 117 3.77 -12.07 22.42
CA ARG A 117 5.06 -11.49 22.82
C ARG A 117 6.14 -11.94 21.83
N VAL A 118 6.64 -11.01 21.01
CA VAL A 118 7.71 -11.31 20.05
C VAL A 118 9.01 -11.52 20.83
N THR A 119 9.47 -12.78 20.89
CA THR A 119 10.79 -13.12 21.44
C THR A 119 11.87 -12.73 20.43
N VAL A 120 12.74 -11.81 20.82
CA VAL A 120 13.91 -11.42 20.03
C VAL A 120 14.99 -12.49 20.19
N THR A 121 15.14 -13.32 19.17
CA THR A 121 16.19 -14.35 19.11
C THR A 121 17.41 -13.90 18.31
N GLY A 122 17.35 -12.73 17.68
CA GLY A 122 18.40 -12.21 16.80
C GLY A 122 17.99 -10.91 16.10
N PRO A 123 18.93 -10.24 15.41
CA PRO A 123 18.69 -8.97 14.72
C PRO A 123 17.66 -9.08 13.60
N GLU A 124 17.47 -10.24 12.98
CA GLU A 124 16.49 -10.49 11.92
C GLU A 124 15.05 -10.36 12.44
N VAL A 125 14.83 -10.73 13.72
CA VAL A 125 13.53 -10.55 14.38
C VAL A 125 13.25 -9.08 14.61
N ILE A 126 14.26 -8.32 15.06
CA ILE A 126 14.16 -6.87 15.26
C ILE A 126 13.84 -6.19 13.93
N ALA A 127 14.56 -6.54 12.86
CA ALA A 127 14.31 -6.02 11.53
C ALA A 127 12.87 -6.31 11.09
N ARG A 128 12.40 -7.57 11.19
CA ARG A 128 11.02 -7.93 10.81
C ARG A 128 9.96 -7.14 11.58
N VAL A 129 10.18 -6.86 12.87
CA VAL A 129 9.24 -6.12 13.71
C VAL A 129 9.24 -4.63 13.36
N LEU A 130 10.41 -4.02 13.19
CA LEU A 130 10.53 -2.57 13.00
C LEU A 130 10.41 -2.13 11.55
N GLN A 131 10.73 -3.00 10.59
CA GLN A 131 10.78 -2.67 9.17
C GLN A 131 9.47 -2.06 8.64
N PRO A 132 8.26 -2.55 8.99
CA PRO A 132 7.02 -1.92 8.55
C PRO A 132 6.86 -0.47 9.01
N GLU A 133 7.41 -0.12 10.17
CA GLU A 133 7.37 1.25 10.70
C GLU A 133 8.48 2.13 10.14
N MET A 134 9.64 1.53 9.88
CA MET A 134 10.86 2.26 9.54
C MET A 134 11.13 2.38 8.04
N GLU A 135 10.61 1.47 7.20
CA GLU A 135 10.98 1.40 5.78
C GLU A 135 10.48 2.58 4.93
N LEU A 136 9.49 3.33 5.43
CA LEU A 136 8.89 4.47 4.73
C LEU A 136 9.24 5.82 5.37
N LEU A 137 10.12 5.83 6.37
CA LEU A 137 10.53 7.07 7.00
C LEU A 137 11.37 7.89 6.03
N GLN A 138 11.03 9.17 5.88
CA GLN A 138 11.75 10.13 5.05
C GLN A 138 13.05 10.64 5.72
N GLN A 139 13.27 10.28 6.97
CA GLN A 139 14.42 10.67 7.79
C GLN A 139 14.88 9.46 8.59
N GLU A 140 16.19 9.36 8.83
CA GLU A 140 16.72 8.33 9.71
C GLU A 140 16.16 8.48 11.12
N GLU A 141 15.75 7.37 11.73
CA GLU A 141 15.35 7.33 13.13
C GLU A 141 16.20 6.30 13.89
N LEU A 142 16.74 6.71 15.04
CA LEU A 142 17.29 5.79 16.02
C LEU A 142 16.20 5.44 17.01
N ARG A 143 15.97 4.14 17.22
CA ARG A 143 14.96 3.64 18.15
C ARG A 143 15.56 2.72 19.21
N LEU A 144 15.09 2.87 20.45
CA LEU A 144 15.35 2.01 21.59
C LEU A 144 14.26 0.95 21.69
N LEU A 145 14.66 -0.32 21.80
CA LEU A 145 13.75 -1.42 22.08
C LEU A 145 14.02 -1.89 23.52
N LEU A 146 12.99 -1.84 24.36
CA LEU A 146 13.04 -2.38 25.71
C LEU A 146 12.59 -3.84 25.68
N LEU A 147 13.41 -4.73 26.23
CA LEU A 147 13.14 -6.16 26.30
C LEU A 147 12.97 -6.62 27.75
N ASP A 148 12.14 -7.64 27.99
CA ASP A 148 12.12 -8.35 29.27
C ASP A 148 13.27 -9.39 29.36
N THR A 149 13.38 -10.07 30.50
CA THR A 149 14.40 -11.12 30.73
C THR A 149 14.23 -12.37 29.86
N LYS A 150 13.11 -12.49 29.15
CA LYS A 150 12.83 -13.54 28.16
C LYS A 150 12.97 -13.01 26.73
N HIS A 151 13.57 -11.83 26.55
CA HIS A 151 13.76 -11.13 25.28
C HIS A 151 12.46 -10.74 24.56
N HIS A 152 11.36 -10.59 25.28
CA HIS A 152 10.14 -10.06 24.67
C HIS A 152 10.19 -8.55 24.58
N ILE A 153 9.73 -7.99 23.46
CA ILE A 153 9.60 -6.55 23.29
C ILE A 153 8.51 -6.01 24.24
N LEU A 154 8.91 -5.13 25.15
CA LEU A 154 8.06 -4.41 26.09
C LEU A 154 7.61 -3.07 25.53
N ALA A 155 8.53 -2.35 24.87
CA ALA A 155 8.27 -1.04 24.29
C ALA A 155 9.32 -0.69 23.23
N THR A 156 8.93 0.19 22.32
CA THR A 156 9.82 0.80 21.32
C THR A 156 9.70 2.32 21.42
N THR A 157 10.81 3.03 21.56
CA THR A 157 10.87 4.49 21.69
C THR A 157 11.83 5.07 20.67
N MET A 158 11.45 6.14 19.96
CA MET A 158 12.37 6.89 19.11
C MET A 158 13.25 7.81 19.98
N LEU A 159 14.56 7.64 19.87
CA LEU A 159 15.57 8.41 20.60
C LEU A 159 16.06 9.61 19.80
N TYR A 160 16.13 9.47 18.49
CA TYR A 160 16.64 10.49 17.60
C TYR A 160 15.98 10.37 16.24
N ARG A 161 15.76 11.52 15.60
CA ARG A 161 15.35 11.65 14.21
C ARG A 161 16.35 12.59 13.53
N GLY A 162 16.87 12.14 12.39
CA GLY A 162 17.82 12.88 11.58
C GLY A 162 17.29 14.26 11.23
N THR A 163 18.10 15.29 11.47
CA THR A 163 17.84 16.64 10.98
C THR A 163 18.33 16.77 9.55
N VAL A 164 17.51 17.36 8.66
CA VAL A 164 17.92 17.69 7.29
C VAL A 164 18.99 18.78 7.36
N SER A 165 20.16 18.55 6.75
CA SER A 165 21.13 19.61 6.40
C SER A 165 20.91 20.11 4.99
#